data_AF-A0A0C2B2P7-F1
#
_entry.id   AF-A0A0C2B2P7-F1
#
_cell.length_a   1.000
_cell.length_b   1.000
_cell.length_c   1.000
_cell.angle_alpha   90.00
_cell.angle_beta   90.00
_cell.angle_gamma   90.00
#
_symmetry.space_group_name_H-M   'P 1'
#
loop_
_entity.id
_entity.type
_entity.pdbx_description
1 polymer ?
#
loop_
_entity_poly.entity_id
_entity_poly.type
_entity_poly.pdbx_seq_one_letter_code
_entity_poly.pdbx_strand_id
1 'polypeptide(L)'
;MRCYWDEEDIWFYLEVDAGGWVTRQVELKGLELAPIAAASSTEWQRACDAGRLDEYDTRFGMTAELPVSEWEGHDPEWLTSEEFEKVWGVARRQIAARPFTFG
;
A
#
# COMPACT_ATOMS: atom_id res chain seq x y z
N MET A 1 -6.28 8.81 2.97
CA MET A 1 -7.60 8.20 3.23
C MET A 1 -7.43 6.74 3.59
N ARG A 2 -8.48 6.07 4.05
CA ARG A 2 -8.54 4.61 4.18
C ARG A 2 -9.90 4.09 3.76
N CYS A 3 -9.95 2.85 3.29
CA CYS A 3 -11.19 2.14 3.01
C CYS A 3 -11.02 0.66 3.36
N TYR A 4 -12.13 0.00 3.62
CA TYR A 4 -12.16 -1.43 3.90
C TYR A 4 -12.76 -2.17 2.70
N TRP A 5 -12.10 -3.26 2.32
CA TRP A 5 -12.58 -4.19 1.30
C TRP A 5 -12.97 -5.50 2.00
N ASP A 6 -14.27 -5.75 2.08
CA ASP A 6 -14.85 -6.84 2.86
C ASP A 6 -14.63 -8.21 2.23
N GLU A 7 -14.61 -8.29 0.90
CA GLU A 7 -14.39 -9.55 0.17
C GLU A 7 -13.04 -10.20 0.53
N GLU A 8 -12.01 -9.40 0.77
CA GLU A 8 -10.65 -9.88 1.07
C GLU A 8 -10.23 -9.68 2.53
N ASP A 9 -11.07 -9.03 3.34
CA ASP A 9 -10.79 -8.61 4.71
C ASP A 9 -9.50 -7.77 4.78
N ILE A 10 -9.44 -6.72 3.96
CA ILE A 10 -8.29 -5.83 3.82
C ILE A 10 -8.68 -4.39 4.12
N TRP A 11 -7.88 -3.74 4.97
CA TRP A 11 -7.86 -2.30 5.10
C TRP A 11 -6.79 -1.71 4.18
N PHE A 12 -7.22 -0.83 3.27
CA PHE A 12 -6.34 0.00 2.46
C PHE A 12 -6.13 1.35 3.15
N TYR A 13 -4.88 1.76 3.30
CA TYR A 13 -4.50 3.11 3.69
C TYR A 13 -3.74 3.74 2.54
N LEU A 14 -4.18 4.91 2.10
CA LEU A 14 -3.82 5.45 0.80
C LEU A 14 -3.46 6.94 0.91
N GLU A 15 -2.37 7.30 0.28
CA GLU A 15 -2.15 8.66 -0.20
C GLU A 15 -2.44 8.73 -1.68
N VAL A 16 -3.13 9.80 -2.06
CA VAL A 16 -3.66 10.01 -3.40
C VAL A 16 -3.20 11.38 -3.85
N ASP A 17 -2.74 11.49 -5.09
CA ASP A 17 -2.40 12.78 -5.68
C ASP A 17 -3.63 13.58 -6.14
N ALA A 18 -3.40 14.77 -6.68
CA ALA A 18 -4.47 15.63 -7.18
C ALA A 18 -5.23 15.05 -8.38
N GLY A 19 -4.67 14.04 -9.06
CA GLY A 19 -5.29 13.34 -10.18
C GLY A 19 -6.10 12.11 -9.77
N GLY A 20 -6.14 11.78 -8.47
CA GLY A 20 -6.83 10.58 -7.98
C GLY A 20 -5.98 9.31 -8.02
N TRP A 21 -4.69 9.41 -8.34
CA TRP A 21 -3.78 8.26 -8.40
C TRP A 21 -3.15 7.98 -7.04
N VAL A 22 -3.06 6.70 -6.68
CA VAL A 22 -2.42 6.27 -5.44
C VAL A 22 -0.91 6.43 -5.54
N THR A 23 -0.32 7.19 -4.62
CA THR A 23 1.13 7.45 -4.56
C THR A 23 1.82 6.60 -3.50
N ARG A 24 1.11 6.29 -2.42
CA ARG A 24 1.50 5.33 -1.39
C ARG A 24 0.30 4.51 -0.93
N GLN A 25 0.52 3.23 -0.72
CA GLN A 25 -0.49 2.25 -0.34
C GLN A 25 0.03 1.36 0.79
N VAL A 26 -0.80 1.15 1.81
CA VAL A 26 -0.61 0.11 2.81
C VAL A 26 -1.84 -0.78 2.82
N GLU A 27 -1.61 -2.09 2.84
CA GLU A 27 -2.67 -3.09 2.96
C GLU A 27 -2.47 -3.86 4.26
N LEU A 28 -3.49 -3.85 5.11
CA LEU A 28 -3.51 -4.59 6.36
C LEU A 28 -4.62 -5.64 6.29
N LYS A 29 -4.24 -6.92 6.41
CA LYS A 29 -5.17 -8.04 6.24
C LYS A 29 -5.59 -8.64 7.57
N GLY A 30 -6.88 -8.96 7.67
CA GLY A 30 -7.45 -9.69 8.79
C GLY A 30 -7.55 -8.90 10.09
N LEU A 31 -8.10 -9.57 11.11
CA LEU A 31 -8.28 -9.01 12.46
C LEU A 31 -6.97 -8.56 13.13
N GLU A 32 -5.85 -9.20 12.80
CA GLU A 32 -4.53 -8.84 13.32
C GLU A 32 -3.91 -7.63 12.62
N LEU A 33 -4.56 -7.12 11.55
CA LEU A 33 -4.06 -6.03 10.71
C LEU A 33 -2.63 -6.31 10.23
N ALA A 34 -2.38 -7.55 9.80
CA ALA A 34 -1.07 -7.97 9.35
C ALA A 34 -0.73 -7.23 8.04
N PRO A 35 0.37 -6.46 7.97
CA PRO A 35 0.67 -5.67 6.78
C PRO A 35 1.11 -6.60 5.65
N ILE A 36 0.41 -6.61 4.52
CA ILE A 36 0.79 -7.45 3.37
C ILE A 36 1.49 -6.64 2.28
N ALA A 37 1.19 -5.34 2.16
CA ALA A 37 1.85 -4.41 1.25
C ALA A 37 2.12 -3.06 1.93
N ALA A 38 3.16 -2.37 1.48
CA ALA A 38 3.51 -0.99 1.86
C ALA A 38 4.28 -0.34 0.69
N ALA A 39 3.56 -0.12 -0.41
CA ALA A 39 4.11 0.28 -1.71
C ALA A 39 4.08 1.79 -1.91
N SER A 40 5.09 2.33 -2.59
CA SER A 40 5.14 3.68 -3.14
C SER A 40 5.37 3.62 -4.66
N SER A 41 4.58 4.38 -5.41
CA SER A 41 4.73 4.49 -6.87
C SER A 41 6.09 5.08 -7.27
N THR A 42 6.60 6.03 -6.48
CA THR A 42 7.93 6.63 -6.70
C THR A 42 9.06 5.63 -6.46
N GLU A 43 8.95 4.77 -5.43
CA GLU A 43 9.95 3.73 -5.17
C GLU A 43 9.89 2.64 -6.24
N TRP A 44 8.69 2.24 -6.66
CA TRP A 44 8.46 1.28 -7.74
C TRP A 44 9.09 1.75 -9.04
N GLN A 45 8.87 3.02 -9.45
CA GLN A 45 9.49 3.57 -10.66
C GLN A 45 11.02 3.56 -10.57
N ARG A 46 11.60 3.96 -9.43
CA ARG A 46 13.06 3.91 -9.21
C ARG A 46 13.61 2.48 -9.28
N ALA A 47 12.86 1.49 -8.77
CA ALA A 47 13.25 0.09 -8.85
C ALA A 47 13.20 -0.43 -10.29
N CYS A 48 12.19 -0.02 -11.06
CA CYS A 48 12.10 -0.28 -12.50
C CYS A 48 13.31 0.30 -13.25
N ASP A 49 13.60 1.59 -13.05
CA ASP A 49 14.74 2.27 -13.69
C ASP A 49 16.09 1.63 -13.33
N ALA A 50 16.18 1.04 -12.14
CA ALA A 50 17.37 0.35 -11.65
C ALA A 50 17.44 -1.15 -12.02
N GLY A 51 16.42 -1.69 -12.71
CA GLY A 51 16.33 -3.13 -13.05
C GLY A 51 16.17 -4.04 -11.83
N ARG A 52 15.60 -3.54 -10.73
CA ARG A 52 15.34 -4.28 -9.48
C ARG A 52 13.85 -4.31 -9.11
N LEU A 53 13.00 -4.25 -10.12
CA LEU A 53 11.55 -4.19 -9.93
C LEU A 53 11.03 -5.40 -9.16
N ASP A 54 11.44 -6.60 -9.56
CA ASP A 54 11.01 -7.86 -8.94
C ASP A 54 11.35 -7.92 -7.44
N GLU A 55 12.54 -7.43 -7.05
CA GLU A 55 12.97 -7.37 -5.65
C GLU A 55 12.06 -6.42 -4.84
N TYR A 56 11.75 -5.26 -5.40
CA TYR A 56 10.90 -4.28 -4.76
C TYR A 56 9.45 -4.78 -4.65
N ASP A 57 8.90 -5.28 -5.74
CA ASP A 57 7.51 -5.72 -5.82
C ASP A 57 7.25 -6.92 -4.90
N THR A 58 8.13 -7.92 -4.93
CA THR A 58 8.08 -9.06 -4.00
C THR A 58 8.11 -8.62 -2.53
N ARG A 59 8.76 -7.49 -2.23
CA ARG A 59 8.93 -7.01 -0.87
C ARG A 59 7.79 -6.14 -0.38
N PHE A 60 7.37 -5.17 -1.19
CA PHE A 60 6.48 -4.09 -0.76
C PHE A 60 5.16 -4.04 -1.53
N GLY A 61 5.03 -4.80 -2.62
CA GLY A 61 3.89 -4.81 -3.52
C GLY A 61 3.86 -3.59 -4.46
N MET A 62 2.69 -3.40 -5.08
CA MET A 62 2.38 -2.28 -5.96
C MET A 62 1.28 -1.40 -5.37
N THR A 63 1.18 -0.18 -5.87
CA THR A 63 -0.01 0.66 -5.66
C THR A 63 -1.12 0.21 -6.61
N ALA A 64 -2.37 0.56 -6.29
CA ALA A 64 -3.51 0.30 -7.17
C ALA A 64 -3.28 0.81 -8.61
N GLU A 65 -3.73 0.02 -9.58
CA GLU A 65 -3.54 0.27 -11.02
C GLU A 65 -4.56 1.26 -11.60
N LEU A 66 -5.64 1.54 -10.88
CA LEU A 66 -6.70 2.45 -11.29
C LEU A 66 -6.83 3.62 -10.31
N PRO A 67 -7.22 4.82 -10.78
CA PRO A 67 -7.48 5.95 -9.90
C PRO A 67 -8.69 5.67 -9.01
N VAL A 68 -8.71 6.26 -7.82
CA VAL A 68 -9.74 6.04 -6.80
C VAL A 68 -11.15 6.31 -7.31
N SER A 69 -11.32 7.26 -8.24
CA SER A 69 -12.62 7.59 -8.84
C SER A 69 -13.26 6.45 -9.61
N GLU A 70 -12.47 5.45 -10.03
CA GLU A 70 -12.94 4.29 -10.77
C GLU A 70 -13.24 3.08 -9.86
N TRP A 71 -13.03 3.19 -8.55
CA TRP A 71 -13.28 2.08 -7.62
C TRP A 71 -14.77 2.00 -7.30
N GLU A 72 -15.37 0.82 -7.49
CA GLU A 72 -16.77 0.59 -7.17
C GLU A 72 -16.96 0.26 -5.68
N GLY A 73 -18.01 0.79 -5.05
CA GLY A 73 -18.42 0.41 -3.69
C GLY A 73 -17.50 0.86 -2.54
N HIS A 74 -16.44 1.63 -2.81
CA HIS A 74 -15.55 2.12 -1.77
C HIS A 74 -16.21 3.21 -0.91
N ASP A 75 -16.00 3.15 0.40
CA ASP A 75 -16.39 4.19 1.36
C ASP A 75 -15.13 4.78 2.02
N PRO A 76 -14.58 5.90 1.49
CA PRO A 76 -13.30 6.42 1.93
C PRO A 76 -13.44 7.28 3.19
N GLU A 77 -12.71 6.90 4.24
CA GLU A 77 -12.49 7.73 5.42
C GLU A 77 -11.22 8.57 5.23
N TRP A 78 -11.33 9.90 5.36
CA TRP A 78 -10.17 10.77 5.25
C TRP A 78 -9.23 10.64 6.45
N LEU A 79 -7.94 10.62 6.17
CA LEU A 79 -6.88 10.58 7.18
C LEU A 79 -6.03 11.83 7.05
N THR A 80 -5.53 12.30 8.18
CA THR A 80 -4.42 13.26 8.20
C THR A 80 -3.13 12.59 7.72
N SER A 81 -2.18 13.40 7.25
CA SER A 81 -0.85 12.90 6.89
C SER A 81 -0.15 12.21 8.07
N GLU A 82 -0.34 12.70 9.30
CA GLU A 82 0.27 12.09 10.49
C GLU A 82 -0.26 10.68 10.78
N GLU A 83 -1.58 10.47 10.63
CA GLU A 83 -2.19 9.15 10.79
C GLU A 83 -1.69 8.17 9.73
N PHE A 84 -1.59 8.62 8.47
CA PHE A 84 -1.02 7.80 7.41
C PHE A 84 0.45 7.44 7.70
N GLU A 85 1.29 8.40 8.06
CA GLU A 85 2.72 8.16 8.36
C GLU A 85 2.94 7.16 9.49
N LYS A 86 2.08 7.18 10.52
CA LYS A 86 2.14 6.20 11.62
C LYS A 86 1.94 4.77 11.09
N VAL A 87 0.89 4.56 10.30
CA VAL A 87 0.57 3.24 9.71
C VAL A 87 1.65 2.81 8.72
N TRP A 88 2.04 3.72 7.83
CA TRP A 88 3.12 3.52 6.86
C TRP A 88 4.42 3.07 7.53
N GLY A 89 4.88 3.81 8.54
CA GLY A 89 6.13 3.50 9.25
C GLY A 89 6.09 2.16 9.97
N VAL A 90 4.96 1.80 10.59
CA VAL A 90 4.78 0.49 11.24
C VAL A 90 4.80 -0.63 10.21
N ALA A 91 3.99 -0.52 9.15
CA ALA A 91 3.89 -1.54 8.10
C ALA A 91 5.25 -1.77 7.42
N ARG A 92 5.96 -0.69 7.05
CA ARG A 92 7.29 -0.77 6.43
C ARG A 92 8.29 -1.47 7.32
N ARG A 93 8.34 -1.17 8.62
CA ARG A 93 9.25 -1.86 9.55
C ARG A 93 8.93 -3.34 9.67
N GLN A 94 7.66 -3.69 9.79
CA GLN A 94 7.24 -5.10 9.91
C GLN A 94 7.56 -5.89 8.63
N ILE A 95 7.22 -5.34 7.46
CA ILE A 95 7.54 -5.96 6.16
C ILE A 95 9.06 -6.08 5.98
N ALA A 96 9.82 -5.01 6.26
CA ALA A 96 11.27 -5.01 6.13
C ALA A 96 11.99 -5.97 7.09
N ALA A 97 11.34 -6.37 8.19
CA ALA A 97 11.87 -7.36 9.12
C ALA A 97 11.57 -8.82 8.71
N ARG A 98 10.68 -9.06 7.74
CA ARG A 98 10.35 -10.41 7.29
C ARG A 98 11.55 -11.05 6.60
N PRO A 99 11.86 -12.33 6.84
CA PRO A 99 12.79 -13.04 5.97
C PRO A 99 12.26 -13.05 4.54
N PHE A 100 13.15 -12.92 3.54
CA PHE A 100 12.79 -13.23 2.16
C PHE A 100 12.58 -14.74 2.08
N THR A 101 11.33 -15.18 2.18
CA THR A 101 11.00 -16.57 1.92
C THR A 101 10.95 -16.73 0.40
N PHE A 102 11.95 -17.38 -0.17
CA PHE A 102 11.86 -17.89 -1.54
C PHE A 102 10.77 -18.97 -1.54
N GLY A 103 9.68 -18.73 -2.26
CA GLY A 103 8.66 -19.73 -2.60
C GLY A 103 9.06 -20.50 -3.84
#